data_AF-A0A537X2I9-F1
#
_entry.id   AF-A0A537X2I9-F1
#
_cell.length_a   1.000
_cell.length_b   1.000
_cell.length_c   1.000
_cell.angle_alpha   90.00
_cell.angle_beta   90.00
_cell.angle_gamma   90.00
#
_symmetry.space_group_name_H-M   'P 1'
#
loop_
_entity.id
_entity.type
_entity.pdbx_description
1 polymer ?
#
loop_
_entity_poly.entity_id
_entity_poly.type
_entity_poly.pdbx_seq_one_letter_code
_entity_poly.pdbx_strand_id
1 'polypeptide(L)'
;MRITAIAVCFVLIGAAAASAATGGGDIHGRGIRAEAALDARVLDTGGRPIQILDRLCLNPATRQGCTLASAALRRAISGAVDRPVSWVHHRLPHAGTLWVLAPVRWTPKTASLRYTWDDAGAGGCFGGGQLRYRRDRGSWKLTLGIAYEGCSAIAAGGSSA
;
A
#
# COMPACT_ATOMS: atom_id res chain seq x y z
N MET A 1 8.67 32.71 -3.17
CA MET A 1 7.76 31.56 -3.26
C MET A 1 8.15 30.73 -4.47
N ARG A 2 8.74 29.54 -4.30
CA ARG A 2 9.03 28.61 -5.39
C ARG A 2 7.84 27.68 -5.54
N ILE A 3 7.13 27.76 -6.66
CA ILE A 3 6.00 26.89 -6.97
C ILE A 3 6.58 25.55 -7.42
N THR A 4 6.55 24.55 -6.55
CA THR A 4 6.96 23.18 -6.87
C THR A 4 5.91 22.56 -7.80
N ALA A 5 6.31 22.22 -9.03
CA ALA A 5 5.46 21.47 -9.95
C ALA A 5 5.39 20.00 -9.48
N ILE A 6 4.17 19.47 -9.35
CA ILE A 6 3.90 18.07 -8.98
C ILE A 6 3.37 17.39 -10.25
N ALA A 7 4.05 16.35 -10.71
CA ALA A 7 3.52 15.45 -11.74
C ALA A 7 2.68 14.37 -11.06
N VAL A 8 1.42 14.21 -11.46
CA VAL A 8 0.51 13.18 -10.92
C VAL A 8 0.10 12.25 -12.05
N CYS A 9 0.38 10.96 -11.91
CA CYS A 9 -0.05 9.92 -12.85
C CYS A 9 -1.15 9.07 -12.22
N PHE A 10 -2.25 8.87 -12.96
CA PHE A 10 -3.31 7.93 -12.60
C PHE A 10 -3.15 6.66 -13.43
N VAL A 11 -2.98 5.53 -12.76
CA VAL A 11 -2.90 4.21 -13.41
C VAL A 11 -4.13 3.39 -13.04
N LEU A 12 -4.93 3.05 -14.05
CA LEU A 12 -5.95 2.02 -13.95
C LEU A 12 -5.28 0.67 -14.15
N ILE A 13 -5.10 -0.09 -13.07
CA ILE A 13 -4.57 -1.46 -13.16
C ILE A 13 -5.74 -2.35 -13.60
N GLY A 14 -5.91 -2.48 -14.92
CA GLY A 14 -6.75 -3.52 -15.52
C GLY A 14 -6.12 -4.91 -15.30
N ALA A 15 -6.94 -5.96 -15.29
CA ALA A 15 -6.51 -7.34 -14.98
C ALA A 15 -5.32 -7.86 -15.82
N ALA A 16 -5.09 -7.29 -17.02
CA ALA A 16 -3.97 -7.63 -17.90
C ALA A 16 -2.64 -6.93 -17.55
N ALA A 17 -2.66 -5.86 -16.73
CA ALA A 17 -1.47 -5.21 -16.18
C ALA A 17 -1.07 -5.77 -14.79
N ALA A 18 -1.89 -6.64 -14.20
CA ALA A 18 -1.57 -7.35 -12.96
C ALA A 18 -0.38 -8.31 -13.13
N SER A 19 0.00 -8.64 -14.37
CA SER A 19 1.19 -9.44 -14.68
C SER A 19 2.52 -8.73 -14.39
N ALA A 20 2.51 -7.42 -14.14
CA ALA A 20 3.68 -6.66 -13.70
C ALA A 20 3.73 -6.43 -12.17
N ALA A 21 2.71 -6.89 -11.41
CA ALA A 21 2.80 -7.06 -9.96
C ALA A 21 3.32 -8.48 -9.68
N THR A 22 4.56 -8.75 -10.12
CA THR A 22 5.23 -10.04 -9.97
C THR A 22 5.59 -10.30 -8.52
N GLY A 23 4.82 -11.14 -7.82
CA GLY A 23 5.20 -11.55 -6.46
C GLY A 23 4.08 -12.12 -5.60
N GLY A 24 3.42 -13.20 -6.00
CA GLY A 24 2.66 -13.99 -5.01
C GLY A 24 1.60 -14.89 -5.61
N GLY A 25 1.41 -16.03 -4.96
CA GLY A 25 0.33 -16.95 -5.28
C GLY A 25 -1.06 -16.39 -4.95
N ASP A 26 -2.07 -17.17 -5.28
CA ASP A 26 -3.46 -16.87 -4.94
C ASP A 26 -3.62 -16.66 -3.43
N ILE A 27 -4.30 -15.58 -3.05
CA ILE A 27 -4.58 -15.33 -1.63
C ILE A 27 -5.75 -16.22 -1.23
N HIS A 28 -5.51 -17.22 -0.40
CA HIS A 28 -6.54 -18.15 0.04
C HIS A 28 -7.07 -17.84 1.44
N GLY A 29 -8.27 -18.33 1.73
CA GLY A 29 -8.82 -18.34 3.09
C GLY A 29 -9.57 -17.06 3.49
N ARG A 30 -9.64 -16.80 4.79
CA ARG A 30 -10.38 -15.69 5.43
C ARG A 30 -9.68 -15.23 6.70
N GLY A 31 -10.12 -14.10 7.24
CA GLY A 31 -9.63 -13.55 8.49
C GLY A 31 -8.23 -12.99 8.37
N ILE A 32 -7.51 -12.93 9.50
CA ILE A 32 -6.28 -12.16 9.64
C ILE A 32 -5.15 -12.54 8.67
N ARG A 33 -5.07 -13.81 8.26
CA ARG A 33 -4.08 -14.28 7.27
C ARG A 33 -4.38 -13.76 5.87
N ALA A 34 -5.66 -13.78 5.48
CA ALA A 34 -6.09 -13.23 4.19
C ALA A 34 -5.94 -11.70 4.19
N GLU A 35 -6.26 -11.04 5.30
CA GLU A 35 -6.04 -9.60 5.48
C GLU A 35 -4.57 -9.23 5.30
N ALA A 36 -3.69 -9.89 6.05
CA ALA A 36 -2.26 -9.66 5.96
C ALA A 36 -1.70 -9.92 4.55
N ALA A 37 -2.16 -10.96 3.87
CA ALA A 37 -1.75 -11.24 2.50
C ALA A 37 -2.23 -10.18 1.50
N LEU A 38 -3.44 -9.63 1.68
CA LEU A 38 -3.95 -8.53 0.85
C LEU A 38 -3.16 -7.24 1.07
N ASP A 39 -2.82 -6.92 2.32
CA ASP A 39 -1.98 -5.77 2.64
C ASP A 39 -0.54 -5.97 2.14
N ALA A 40 0.02 -7.18 2.26
CA ALA A 40 1.35 -7.50 1.74
C ALA A 40 1.49 -7.22 0.24
N ARG A 41 0.45 -7.49 -0.57
CA ARG A 41 0.45 -7.17 -2.01
C ARG A 41 0.66 -5.69 -2.32
N VAL A 42 0.21 -4.83 -1.42
CA VAL A 42 0.33 -3.39 -1.56
C VAL A 42 1.71 -2.92 -1.12
N LEU A 43 2.21 -3.52 -0.05
CA LEU A 43 3.50 -3.22 0.58
C LEU A 43 4.70 -3.75 -0.24
N ASP A 44 4.46 -4.61 -1.22
CA ASP A 44 5.48 -5.17 -2.11
C ASP A 44 6.00 -4.16 -3.15
N THR A 45 5.46 -2.95 -3.20
CA THR A 45 5.94 -1.94 -4.16
C THR A 45 7.20 -1.22 -3.64
N GLY A 46 8.25 -1.23 -4.46
CA GLY A 46 9.52 -0.51 -4.24
C GLY A 46 10.50 -1.24 -3.32
N GLY A 47 11.81 -0.95 -3.41
CA GLY A 47 12.88 -1.68 -2.70
C GLY A 47 13.27 -1.16 -1.30
N ARG A 48 12.59 -0.13 -0.77
CA ARG A 48 12.99 0.56 0.47
C ARG A 48 12.41 -0.07 1.75
N PRO A 49 13.02 0.15 2.92
CA PRO A 49 12.46 -0.31 4.20
C PRO A 49 11.02 0.16 4.40
N ILE A 50 10.20 -0.68 5.02
CA ILE A 50 8.77 -0.44 5.20
C ILE A 50 8.54 0.11 6.62
N GLN A 51 7.92 1.27 6.70
CA GLN A 51 7.30 1.75 7.93
C GLN A 51 5.78 1.69 7.75
N ILE A 52 5.04 1.17 8.72
CA ILE A 52 3.58 1.18 8.70
C ILE A 52 3.10 1.94 9.93
N LEU A 53 2.17 2.87 9.72
CA LEU A 53 1.47 3.51 10.83
C LEU A 53 0.84 2.41 11.70
N ASP A 54 1.04 2.47 13.01
CA ASP A 54 0.50 1.50 13.97
C ASP A 54 -1.02 1.59 14.17
N ARG A 55 -1.68 2.37 13.31
CA ARG A 55 -3.11 2.59 13.26
C ARG A 55 -3.63 2.36 11.84
N LEU A 56 -4.81 1.78 11.77
CA LEU A 56 -5.60 1.65 10.55
C LEU A 56 -6.56 2.83 10.44
N CYS A 57 -6.50 3.58 9.35
CA CYS A 57 -7.30 4.80 9.16
C CYS A 57 -8.39 4.59 8.11
N LEU A 58 -9.65 4.90 8.44
CA LEU A 58 -10.75 4.82 7.46
C LEU A 58 -10.49 5.66 6.21
N ASN A 59 -9.81 6.80 6.37
CA ASN A 59 -9.23 7.56 5.28
C ASN A 59 -7.71 7.70 5.46
N PRO A 60 -6.90 6.87 4.77
CA PRO A 60 -5.44 6.90 4.92
C PRO A 60 -4.79 8.21 4.49
N ALA A 61 -5.32 8.86 3.44
CA ALA A 61 -4.77 10.09 2.90
C ALA A 61 -4.83 11.26 3.89
N THR A 62 -5.93 11.37 4.64
CA THR A 62 -6.12 12.42 5.66
C THR A 62 -5.86 11.93 7.08
N ARG A 63 -5.49 10.65 7.26
CA ARG A 63 -5.33 9.99 8.56
C ARG A 63 -6.53 10.20 9.49
N GLN A 64 -7.73 10.08 8.94
CA GLN A 64 -8.99 10.23 9.69
C GLN A 64 -9.60 8.88 10.08
N GLY A 65 -10.23 8.85 11.25
CA GLY A 65 -10.90 7.66 11.78
C GLY A 65 -9.93 6.52 12.04
N CYS A 66 -8.78 6.81 12.67
CA CYS A 66 -7.73 5.84 12.90
C CYS A 66 -7.95 5.05 14.20
N THR A 67 -7.81 3.73 14.12
CA THR A 67 -7.84 2.82 15.27
C THR A 67 -6.54 2.03 15.33
N LEU A 68 -6.09 1.65 16.54
CA LEU A 68 -4.85 0.88 16.68
C LEU A 68 -4.95 -0.46 15.93
N ALA A 69 -3.91 -0.78 15.18
CA ALA A 69 -3.77 -2.09 14.57
C ALA A 69 -3.50 -3.12 15.68
N SER A 70 -4.26 -4.21 15.69
CA SER A 70 -4.07 -5.26 16.70
C SER A 70 -2.67 -5.87 16.60
N ALA A 71 -2.10 -6.31 17.72
CA ALA A 71 -0.79 -6.96 17.73
C ALA A 71 -0.75 -8.21 16.83
N ALA A 72 -1.88 -8.93 16.73
CA ALA A 72 -2.02 -10.08 15.86
C ALA A 72 -1.93 -9.69 14.38
N LEU A 73 -2.60 -8.60 13.98
CA LEU A 73 -2.57 -8.12 12.59
C LEU A 73 -1.18 -7.62 12.24
N ARG A 74 -0.56 -6.86 13.15
CA ARG A 74 0.81 -6.36 13.00
C ARG A 74 1.80 -7.49 12.74
N ARG A 75 1.72 -8.56 13.54
CA ARG A 75 2.53 -9.77 13.35
C ARG A 75 2.22 -10.48 12.03
N ALA A 76 0.94 -10.59 11.67
CA ALA A 76 0.54 -11.27 10.44
C ALA A 76 1.07 -10.55 9.19
N ILE A 77 0.93 -9.22 9.12
CA ILE A 77 1.47 -8.41 8.02
C ILE A 77 2.99 -8.48 7.98
N SER A 78 3.66 -8.29 9.12
CA SER A 78 5.13 -8.37 9.19
C SER A 78 5.69 -9.72 8.75
N GLY A 79 4.95 -10.82 8.94
CA GLY A 79 5.33 -12.15 8.46
C GLY A 79 4.87 -12.47 7.03
N ALA A 80 4.04 -11.62 6.42
CA ALA A 80 3.53 -11.81 5.06
C ALA A 80 4.34 -11.03 4.01
N VAL A 81 5.26 -10.16 4.44
CA VAL A 81 6.17 -9.43 3.57
C VAL A 81 7.60 -9.92 3.77
N ASP A 82 8.38 -9.97 2.69
CA ASP A 82 9.74 -10.51 2.71
C ASP A 82 10.80 -9.53 3.25
N ARG A 83 10.36 -8.42 3.85
CA ARG A 83 11.22 -7.29 4.25
C ARG A 83 10.88 -6.80 5.65
N PRO A 84 11.85 -6.25 6.41
CA PRO A 84 11.59 -5.71 7.74
C PRO A 84 10.51 -4.63 7.73
N VAL A 85 9.54 -4.77 8.63
CA VAL A 85 8.45 -3.81 8.85
C VAL A 85 8.64 -3.13 10.20
N SER A 86 8.76 -1.80 10.18
CA SER A 86 8.71 -0.97 11.38
C SER A 86 7.30 -0.43 11.59
N TRP A 87 6.67 -0.77 12.71
CA TRP A 87 5.39 -0.21 13.09
C TRP A 87 5.59 1.06 13.91
N VAL A 88 5.04 2.19 13.45
CA VAL A 88 5.39 3.52 13.98
C VAL A 88 4.15 4.35 14.31
N HIS A 89 4.23 5.18 15.36
CA HIS A 89 3.18 6.16 15.68
C HIS A 89 3.23 7.41 14.79
N HIS A 90 4.44 7.78 14.37
CA HIS A 90 4.74 8.90 13.51
C HIS A 90 5.88 8.51 12.57
N ARG A 91 6.03 9.26 11.48
CA ARG A 91 7.11 9.02 10.52
C ARG A 91 8.46 9.06 11.22
N LEU A 92 9.28 8.02 11.08
CA LEU A 92 10.68 8.09 11.45
C LEU A 92 11.49 8.66 10.26
N PRO A 93 12.30 9.71 10.49
CA PRO A 93 13.22 10.22 9.48
C PRO A 93 14.14 9.10 8.97
N HIS A 94 14.41 9.08 7.66
CA HIS A 94 15.36 8.15 7.02
C HIS A 94 15.07 6.64 7.14
N ALA A 95 13.96 6.23 7.76
CA ALA A 95 13.63 4.81 7.96
C ALA A 95 12.80 4.18 6.82
N GLY A 96 12.79 4.80 5.64
CA GLY A 96 12.12 4.28 4.44
C GLY A 96 10.72 4.85 4.18
N THR A 97 9.90 4.09 3.45
CA THR A 97 8.57 4.50 2.99
C THR A 97 7.55 4.33 4.11
N LEU A 98 6.80 5.39 4.42
CA LEU A 98 5.72 5.33 5.40
C LEU A 98 4.41 4.96 4.71
N TRP A 99 3.81 3.87 5.16
CA TRP A 99 2.52 3.36 4.73
C TRP A 99 1.44 3.65 5.77
N VAL A 100 0.26 4.05 5.30
CA VAL A 100 -0.95 4.16 6.10
C VAL A 100 -2.00 3.26 5.46
N LEU A 101 -2.51 2.30 6.23
CA LEU A 101 -3.48 1.31 5.76
C LEU A 101 -4.87 1.64 6.30
N ALA A 102 -5.90 1.30 5.56
CA ALA A 102 -7.28 1.27 6.05
C ALA A 102 -7.67 -0.14 6.50
N PRO A 103 -8.65 -0.29 7.41
CA PRO A 103 -9.24 -1.59 7.67
C PRO A 103 -9.78 -2.22 6.39
N VAL A 104 -9.49 -3.49 6.15
CA VAL A 104 -10.03 -4.21 4.99
C VAL A 104 -11.53 -4.37 5.17
N ARG A 105 -12.29 -3.94 4.16
CA ARG A 105 -13.74 -4.09 4.13
C ARG A 105 -14.09 -5.40 3.48
N TRP A 106 -14.73 -6.28 4.24
CA TRP A 106 -15.10 -7.63 3.83
C TRP A 106 -16.59 -7.76 3.53
N THR A 107 -16.91 -8.56 2.52
CA THR A 107 -18.21 -9.18 2.31
C THR A 107 -17.99 -10.69 2.04
N PRO A 108 -19.05 -11.52 1.97
CA PRO A 108 -18.88 -12.93 1.62
C PRO A 108 -18.20 -13.18 0.26
N LYS A 109 -18.29 -12.22 -0.67
CA LYS A 109 -17.81 -12.35 -2.05
C LYS A 109 -16.73 -11.33 -2.45
N THR A 110 -16.52 -10.27 -1.67
CA THR A 110 -15.59 -9.20 -2.02
C THR A 110 -14.75 -8.77 -0.82
N ALA A 111 -13.56 -8.29 -1.11
CA ALA A 111 -12.71 -7.60 -0.15
C ALA A 111 -12.21 -6.30 -0.79
N SER A 112 -12.11 -5.22 -0.03
CA SER A 112 -11.50 -4.00 -0.52
C SER A 112 -10.62 -3.37 0.53
N LEU A 113 -9.47 -2.88 0.11
CA LEU A 113 -8.51 -2.22 0.98
C LEU A 113 -8.14 -0.87 0.36
N ARG A 114 -7.78 0.08 1.22
CA ARG A 114 -7.28 1.40 0.83
C ARG A 114 -5.97 1.66 1.54
N TYR A 115 -5.10 2.40 0.90
CA TYR A 115 -3.79 2.71 1.44
C TYR A 115 -3.29 4.05 0.91
N THR A 116 -2.34 4.63 1.62
CA THR A 116 -1.43 5.66 1.12
C THR A 116 -0.02 5.35 1.55
N TRP A 117 0.93 5.89 0.80
CA TRP A 117 2.34 5.82 1.14
C TRP A 117 3.03 7.14 0.83
N ASP A 118 4.13 7.37 1.55
CA ASP A 118 4.96 8.55 1.40
C ASP A 118 6.44 8.16 1.58
N ASP A 119 7.21 8.41 0.54
CA ASP A 119 8.64 8.27 0.43
C ASP A 119 9.33 9.64 0.43
N ALA A 120 9.92 10.02 1.56
CA ALA A 120 10.70 11.25 1.74
C ALA A 120 12.17 11.11 1.29
N GLY A 121 12.49 10.16 0.41
CA GLY A 121 13.78 10.10 -0.26
C GLY A 121 14.01 11.33 -1.14
N ALA A 122 15.14 11.37 -1.86
CA ALA A 122 15.58 12.52 -2.65
C ALA A 122 14.53 13.03 -3.66
N GLY A 123 13.58 12.18 -4.08
CA GLY A 123 12.48 12.53 -4.97
C GLY A 123 11.13 12.88 -4.33
N GLY A 124 10.97 12.70 -3.01
CA GLY A 124 9.74 13.03 -2.29
C GLY A 124 8.49 12.48 -2.98
N CYS A 125 8.43 11.16 -3.18
CA CYS A 125 7.31 10.51 -3.85
C CYS A 125 6.22 10.13 -2.86
N PHE A 126 4.97 10.22 -3.29
CA PHE A 126 3.83 9.78 -2.51
C PHE A 126 2.83 9.09 -3.42
N GLY A 127 2.00 8.26 -2.85
CA GLY A 127 0.97 7.59 -3.61
C GLY A 127 -0.07 6.95 -2.73
N GLY A 128 -0.93 6.18 -3.35
CA GLY A 128 -2.00 5.50 -2.67
C GLY A 128 -2.98 4.90 -3.63
N GLY A 129 -4.01 4.27 -3.08
CA GLY A 129 -4.98 3.61 -3.92
C GLY A 129 -6.07 2.86 -3.19
N GLN A 130 -6.86 2.19 -4.00
CA GLN A 130 -7.85 1.21 -3.58
C GLN A 130 -7.69 -0.04 -4.42
N LEU A 131 -7.60 -1.19 -3.76
CA LEU A 131 -7.68 -2.49 -4.41
C LEU A 131 -9.01 -3.15 -4.04
N ARG A 132 -9.65 -3.79 -5.01
CA ARG A 132 -10.83 -4.62 -4.81
C ARG A 132 -10.56 -6.02 -5.31
N TYR A 133 -11.00 -6.97 -4.51
CA TYR A 133 -10.85 -8.39 -4.75
C TYR A 133 -12.22 -9.04 -4.77
N ARG A 134 -12.36 -10.08 -5.60
CA ARG A 134 -13.51 -10.97 -5.61
C ARG A 134 -13.07 -12.36 -5.20
N ARG A 135 -13.92 -13.02 -4.42
CA ARG A 135 -13.72 -14.40 -4.03
C ARG A 135 -14.13 -15.32 -5.18
N ASP A 136 -13.19 -16.14 -5.64
CA ASP A 136 -13.41 -17.15 -6.66
C ASP A 136 -12.78 -18.49 -6.23
N ARG A 137 -13.58 -19.55 -6.18
CA ARG A 137 -13.19 -20.91 -5.74
C ARG A 137 -12.29 -20.94 -4.49
N GLY A 138 -12.59 -20.09 -3.50
CA GLY A 138 -11.86 -20.03 -2.22
C GLY A 138 -10.59 -19.17 -2.23
N SER A 139 -10.23 -18.58 -3.36
CA SER A 139 -9.16 -17.59 -3.54
C SER A 139 -9.70 -16.17 -3.66
N TRP A 140 -8.90 -15.17 -3.33
CA TRP A 140 -9.16 -13.76 -3.55
C TRP A 140 -8.40 -13.30 -4.78
N LYS A 141 -9.15 -12.88 -5.81
CA LYS A 141 -8.60 -12.41 -7.09
C LYS A 141 -8.79 -10.91 -7.20
N LEU A 142 -7.73 -10.18 -7.54
CA LEU A 142 -7.83 -8.75 -7.80
C LEU A 142 -8.76 -8.52 -8.99
N THR A 143 -9.79 -7.70 -8.81
CA THR A 143 -10.73 -7.33 -9.87
C THR A 143 -10.58 -5.90 -10.32
N LEU A 144 -10.11 -5.02 -9.43
CA LEU A 144 -9.86 -3.62 -9.74
C LEU A 144 -8.76 -3.07 -8.84
N GLY A 145 -7.79 -2.38 -9.44
CA GLY A 145 -6.82 -1.55 -8.73
C GLY A 145 -6.86 -0.13 -9.27
N ILE A 146 -7.07 0.85 -8.39
CA ILE A 146 -6.85 2.27 -8.68
C ILE A 146 -5.68 2.69 -7.84
N ALA A 147 -4.62 3.16 -8.49
CA ALA A 147 -3.44 3.71 -7.83
C ALA A 147 -3.12 5.09 -8.41
N TYR A 148 -2.61 5.97 -7.56
CA TYR A 148 -2.02 7.23 -7.97
C TYR A 148 -0.63 7.35 -7.36
N GLU A 149 0.24 8.03 -8.08
CA GLU A 149 1.59 8.36 -7.64
C GLU A 149 1.91 9.80 -8.06
N GLY A 150 2.56 10.53 -7.16
CA GLY A 150 3.11 11.84 -7.43
C GLY A 150 4.51 11.95 -6.85
N CYS A 151 5.45 12.41 -7.65
CA CYS A 151 6.82 12.67 -7.24
C CYS A 151 7.16 14.15 -7.43
N SER A 152 8.10 14.63 -6.61
CA SER A 152 8.63 15.98 -6.74
C SER A 152 9.46 16.08 -8.04
N ALA A 153 9.27 17.14 -8.83
CA ALA A 153 9.95 17.30 -10.13
C ALA A 153 11.49 17.31 -10.07
N ILE A 154 12.10 17.44 -8.89
CA ILE A 154 13.55 17.34 -8.70
C ILE A 154 14.04 15.91 -9.04
N ALA A 155 13.19 14.89 -8.94
CA ALA A 155 13.52 13.51 -9.36
C ALA A 155 13.42 13.28 -10.88
N ALA A 156 12.59 14.05 -11.59
CA ALA A 156 12.40 13.89 -13.04
C ALA A 156 13.60 14.42 -13.86
N GLY A 157 14.50 15.20 -13.25
CA GLY A 157 15.71 15.73 -13.89
C GLY A 157 16.90 14.77 -13.95
N GLY A 158 16.80 13.56 -13.40
CA GLY A 158 17.88 12.57 -13.38
C GLY A 158 17.84 11.52 -14.48
N SER A 159 16.86 11.57 -15.39
CA SER A 159 16.79 10.69 -16.56
C SER A 159 16.74 11.50 -17.83
N SER A 160 17.90 12.04 -18.21
CA SER A 160 18.26 12.40 -19.58
C SER A 160 19.77 12.61 -19.65
N ALA A 161 20.45 11.70 -20.35
CA ALA A 161 21.88 11.62 -20.70
C ALA A 161 22.85 11.09 -19.63
#